data_AF-A0A1J3DUZ7-F1
#
_entry.id   AF-A0A1J3DUZ7-F1
#
_cell.length_a   1.000
_cell.length_b   1.000
_cell.length_c   1.000
_cell.angle_alpha   90.00
_cell.angle_beta   90.00
_cell.angle_gamma   90.00
#
_symmetry.space_group_name_H-M   'P 1'
#
loop_
_entity.id
_entity.type
_entity.pdbx_description
1 polymer ?
#
loop_
_entity_poly.entity_id
_entity_poly.type
_entity_poly.pdbx_seq_one_letter_code
_entity_poly.pdbx_strand_id
1 'polypeptide(L)'
;LENNGNLRLYRWDNDMNGSSQWVPEWAAVSNPCDIAGICGNGVCNLDRTKTNADCLCFPGTAKLPDQENAKLCSDNSSLVQECERSINRNRTFKIST
;
A
#
# COMPACT_ATOMS: atom_id res chain seq x y z
N LEU A 1 -10.97 5.63 20.85
CA LEU A 1 -10.97 5.42 19.38
C LEU A 1 -11.38 6.73 18.76
N GLU A 2 -10.63 7.22 17.78
CA GLU A 2 -10.96 8.48 17.09
C GLU A 2 -12.19 8.33 16.19
N ASN A 3 -12.81 9.45 15.82
CA ASN A 3 -13.98 9.46 14.93
C ASN A 3 -13.68 8.89 13.53
N ASN A 4 -12.41 8.85 13.11
CA ASN A 4 -11.97 8.23 11.86
C ASN A 4 -11.67 6.72 11.99
N GLY A 5 -11.93 6.12 13.16
CA GLY A 5 -11.68 4.71 13.41
C GLY A 5 -10.21 4.36 13.69
N ASN A 6 -9.30 5.33 13.75
CA ASN A 6 -7.91 5.10 14.10
C ASN A 6 -7.74 5.00 15.63
N LEU A 7 -7.06 3.97 16.10
CA LEU A 7 -6.77 3.80 17.52
C LEU A 7 -5.57 4.67 17.90
N ARG A 8 -5.70 5.44 18.99
CA ARG A 8 -4.65 6.29 19.52
C ARG A 8 -4.46 6.04 21.01
N LEU A 9 -3.21 6.09 21.44
CA LEU A 9 -2.83 6.12 22.84
C LEU A 9 -2.61 7.59 23.24
N TYR A 10 -3.25 8.00 24.33
CA TYR A 10 -3.12 9.33 24.89
C TYR A 10 -2.50 9.26 26.28
N ARG A 11 -1.57 10.18 26.55
CA ARG A 11 -1.08 10.46 27.90
C ARG A 11 -1.74 11.73 28.41
N TRP A 12 -2.11 11.72 29.68
CA TRP A 12 -2.52 12.95 30.37
C TRP A 12 -1.26 13.72 30.78
N ASP A 13 -1.07 14.92 30.24
CA ASP A 13 0.07 15.78 30.53
C ASP A 13 -0.42 17.01 31.30
N ASN A 14 0.15 17.26 32.49
CA ASN A 14 -0.28 18.36 33.36
C ASN A 14 0.44 19.67 33.10
N ASP A 15 1.58 19.64 32.41
CA ASP A 15 2.52 20.77 32.32
C ASP A 15 2.64 21.33 30.90
N MET A 16 1.66 21.05 30.04
CA MET A 16 1.71 21.44 28.65
C MET A 16 1.21 22.89 28.50
N ASN A 17 2.16 23.83 28.39
CA ASN A 17 1.90 25.28 28.31
C ASN A 17 1.05 25.83 29.48
N GLY A 18 1.23 25.27 30.68
CA GLY A 18 0.50 25.70 31.89
C GLY A 18 -0.94 25.18 31.99
N SER A 19 -1.31 24.19 31.18
CA SER A 19 -2.62 23.54 31.23
C SER A 19 -2.47 22.02 31.13
N SER A 20 -3.40 21.31 31.77
CA SER A 20 -3.48 19.86 31.64
C SER A 20 -4.25 19.48 30.37
N GLN A 21 -3.70 18.59 29.56
CA GLN A 21 -4.34 18.12 28.31
C GLN A 21 -3.96 16.68 27.95
N TRP A 22 -4.82 16.03 27.17
CA TRP A 22 -4.52 14.73 26.56
C TRP A 22 -3.61 14.92 25.36
N VAL A 23 -2.44 14.29 25.38
CA VAL A 23 -1.44 14.36 24.31
C VAL A 23 -1.36 13.00 23.60
N PRO A 24 -1.45 12.96 22.27
CA PRO A 24 -1.30 11.71 21.53
C PRO A 24 0.16 11.24 21.58
N GLU A 25 0.40 10.05 22.12
CA GLU A 25 1.74 9.44 22.15
C GLU A 25 1.96 8.46 21.00
N TRP A 26 0.90 7.79 20.53
CA TRP A 26 0.98 6.78 19.48
C TRP A 26 -0.35 6.64 18.74
N ALA A 27 -0.27 6.20 17.48
CA ALA A 27 -1.43 5.84 16.66
C ALA A 27 -1.20 4.49 15.97
N ALA A 28 -2.25 3.66 15.89
CA ALA A 28 -2.21 2.37 15.19
C ALA A 28 -1.90 2.52 13.71
N VAL A 29 -2.45 3.57 13.09
CA VAL A 29 -2.11 3.96 11.72
C VAL A 29 -1.54 5.37 11.74
N SER A 30 -0.22 5.48 11.58
CA SER A 30 0.47 6.76 11.34
C SER A 30 0.78 6.99 9.86
N ASN A 31 0.85 5.92 9.09
CA ASN A 31 1.10 5.93 7.65
C ASN A 31 -0.09 5.25 6.94
N PRO A 32 -0.84 5.96 6.09
CA PRO A 32 -1.93 5.39 5.30
C PRO A 32 -1.56 4.14 4.48
N CYS A 33 -0.29 3.99 4.07
CA CYS A 33 0.17 2.80 3.36
C CYS A 33 0.22 1.52 4.21
N ASP A 34 0.17 1.65 5.54
CA ASP A 34 0.15 0.50 6.45
C ASP A 34 -1.28 -0.09 6.57
N ILE A 35 -2.28 0.58 6.01
CA ILE A 35 -3.67 0.10 6.00
C ILE A 35 -3.78 -1.08 5.03
N ALA A 36 -4.20 -2.24 5.55
CA ALA A 36 -4.39 -3.44 4.75
C ALA A 36 -5.37 -3.20 3.57
N GLY A 37 -4.94 -3.59 2.37
CA GLY A 37 -5.75 -3.48 1.15
C GLY A 37 -5.90 -2.05 0.60
N ILE A 38 -5.16 -1.06 1.14
CA ILE A 38 -5.30 0.34 0.71
C ILE A 38 -5.05 0.54 -0.79
N CYS A 39 -4.20 -0.27 -1.40
CA CYS A 39 -3.84 -0.19 -2.83
C CYS A 39 -4.10 -1.47 -3.63
N GLY A 40 -4.92 -2.41 -3.13
CA GLY A 40 -5.23 -3.63 -3.89
C GLY A 40 -3.98 -4.40 -4.34
N ASN A 41 -3.78 -4.55 -5.66
CA ASN A 41 -2.60 -5.16 -6.27
C ASN A 41 -1.52 -4.15 -6.72
N GLY A 42 -1.69 -2.86 -6.43
CA GLY A 42 -0.71 -1.82 -6.67
C GLY A 42 0.27 -1.63 -5.50
N VAL A 43 1.27 -0.79 -5.71
CA VAL A 43 2.22 -0.36 -4.70
C VAL A 43 1.74 0.94 -4.08
N CYS A 44 1.72 0.99 -2.75
CA CYS A 44 1.41 2.22 -2.03
C CYS A 44 2.62 3.16 -2.01
N ASN A 45 2.37 4.42 -2.33
CA ASN A 45 3.28 5.53 -2.22
C ASN A 45 2.64 6.62 -1.36
N LEU A 46 3.40 7.23 -0.46
CA LEU A 46 2.90 8.36 0.31
C LEU A 46 2.89 9.62 -0.56
N ASP A 47 1.78 10.36 -0.54
CA ASP A 47 1.73 11.67 -1.16
C ASP A 47 2.70 12.66 -0.50
N ARG A 48 2.95 13.81 -1.14
CA ARG A 48 3.93 14.79 -0.63
C ARG A 48 3.60 15.31 0.77
N THR A 49 2.31 15.34 1.13
CA THR A 49 1.84 15.76 2.46
C THR A 49 1.90 14.64 3.49
N LYS A 50 2.21 13.40 3.08
CA LYS A 50 2.25 12.19 3.90
C LYS A 50 0.91 11.90 4.61
N THR A 51 -0.17 12.41 4.06
CA THR A 51 -1.52 12.30 4.62
C THR A 51 -2.38 11.31 3.84
N ASN A 52 -2.06 11.05 2.57
CA ASN A 52 -2.82 10.15 1.73
C ASN A 52 -1.92 9.07 1.11
N ALA A 53 -2.52 7.89 0.92
CA ALA A 53 -1.95 6.82 0.12
C ALA A 53 -2.26 7.07 -1.35
N ASP A 54 -1.22 7.23 -2.17
CA ASP A 54 -1.29 7.12 -3.62
C ASP A 54 -0.96 5.68 -4.03
N CYS A 55 -1.68 5.17 -5.02
CA CYS A 55 -1.55 3.78 -5.47
C CYS A 55 -1.02 3.76 -6.90
N LEU A 56 0.18 3.19 -7.05
CA LEU A 56 0.90 3.08 -8.31
C LEU A 56 0.85 1.66 -8.83
N CYS A 57 0.71 1.54 -10.15
CA CYS A 57 0.77 0.24 -10.81
C CYS A 57 2.21 -0.20 -11.05
N PHE A 58 2.45 -1.51 -10.97
CA PHE A 58 3.74 -2.07 -11.35
C PHE A 58 4.03 -1.84 -12.83
N PRO A 59 5.31 -1.75 -13.24
CA PRO A 59 5.67 -1.71 -14.66
C PRO A 59 4.99 -2.86 -15.43
N GLY A 60 4.33 -2.53 -16.55
CA GLY A 60 3.56 -3.50 -17.34
C GLY A 60 2.07 -3.57 -17.00
N THR A 61 1.63 -2.92 -15.92
CA THR A 61 0.22 -2.81 -15.53
C THR A 61 -0.24 -1.36 -15.54
N ALA A 62 -1.54 -1.12 -15.74
CA ALA A 62 -2.13 0.21 -15.80
C ALA A 62 -3.48 0.25 -15.08
N LYS A 63 -3.89 1.44 -14.64
CA LYS A 63 -5.27 1.69 -14.18
C LYS A 63 -6.20 1.62 -15.37
N LEU A 64 -7.39 1.07 -15.17
CA LEU A 64 -8.43 1.10 -16.21
C LEU A 64 -8.94 2.54 -16.39
N PRO A 65 -9.22 2.99 -17.62
CA PRO A 65 -9.58 4.38 -17.91
C PRO A 65 -10.87 4.83 -17.21
N ASP A 66 -11.80 3.90 -16.97
CA ASP A 66 -13.06 4.19 -16.28
C ASP A 66 -12.94 4.16 -14.75
N GLN A 67 -11.72 3.95 -14.24
CA GLN A 67 -11.44 3.74 -12.83
C GLN A 67 -10.22 4.58 -12.43
N GLU A 68 -10.33 5.89 -12.59
CA GLU A 68 -9.28 6.86 -12.19
C GLU A 68 -8.93 6.73 -10.69
N ASN A 69 -9.92 6.36 -9.87
CA ASN A 69 -9.76 6.03 -8.45
C ASN A 69 -9.56 4.53 -8.18
N ALA A 70 -9.22 3.73 -9.20
CA ALA A 70 -8.94 2.31 -9.03
C ALA A 70 -7.76 2.13 -8.10
N LYS A 71 -7.97 1.30 -7.09
CA LYS A 71 -6.90 0.62 -6.36
C LYS A 71 -6.44 -0.65 -7.09
N LEU A 72 -6.99 -0.91 -8.28
CA LEU A 72 -6.72 -2.10 -9.06
C LEU A 72 -5.95 -1.73 -10.33
N CYS A 73 -4.90 -2.49 -10.56
CA CYS A 73 -4.10 -2.45 -11.77
C CYS A 73 -4.48 -3.64 -12.64
N SER A 74 -4.76 -3.38 -13.91
CA SER A 74 -4.94 -4.41 -14.92
C SER A 74 -3.64 -4.58 -15.69
N ASP A 75 -3.36 -5.81 -16.09
CA ASP A 75 -2.27 -6.07 -17.02
C ASP A 75 -2.51 -5.31 -18.33
N ASN A 76 -1.47 -4.63 -18.81
CA ASN A 76 -1.50 -4.18 -20.18
C ASN A 76 -1.25 -5.42 -21.05
N SER A 77 -2.32 -5.96 -21.63
CA SER A 77 -2.31 -7.19 -22.45
C SER A 77 -1.24 -7.21 -23.55
N SER A 78 -0.65 -6.08 -23.93
CA SER A 78 0.46 -6.00 -24.88
C SER A 78 1.84 -6.38 -24.31
N LEU A 79 2.01 -6.40 -22.98
CA LEU A 79 3.26 -6.69 -22.28
C LEU A 79 3.23 -8.02 -21.52
N VAL A 80 2.06 -8.66 -21.41
CA VAL A 80 1.94 -9.99 -20.81
C VAL A 80 2.61 -10.98 -21.74
N GLN A 81 3.81 -11.38 -21.38
CA GLN A 81 4.50 -12.46 -22.07
C GLN A 81 3.68 -13.73 -21.87
N GLU A 82 3.13 -14.26 -22.95
CA GLU A 82 2.37 -15.51 -22.91
C GLU A 82 3.24 -16.60 -22.28
N CYS A 83 2.69 -17.31 -21.29
CA CYS A 83 3.38 -18.43 -20.69
C CYS A 83 3.60 -19.49 -21.78
N GLU A 84 4.80 -19.52 -22.33
CA GLU A 84 5.17 -20.47 -23.36
C GLU A 84 5.15 -21.87 -22.74
N ARG A 85 4.02 -22.58 -22.94
CA ARG A 85 3.90 -23.99 -22.57
C ARG A 85 4.90 -24.76 -23.42
N SER A 86 6.07 -24.96 -22.86
CA SER A 86 7.09 -25.86 -23.38
C SER A 86 6.55 -27.29 -23.34
N ILE A 87 5.79 -27.68 -24.36
CA ILE A 87 5.26 -29.04 -24.51
C ILE A 87 6.39 -30.05 -24.81
N ASN A 88 7.61 -29.59 -25.14
CA ASN A 88 8.71 -30.48 -25.60
C ASN A 88 10.14 -30.13 -25.12
N ARG A 89 10.37 -29.40 -24.02
CA ARG A 89 11.73 -29.32 -23.44
C ARG A 89 11.85 -30.30 -22.27
N ASN A 90 12.64 -31.36 -22.45
CA ASN A 90 13.24 -32.11 -21.34
C ASN A 90 14.11 -31.14 -20.53
N ARG A 91 13.50 -30.41 -19.58
CA ARG A 91 14.20 -29.45 -18.73
C ARG A 91 14.95 -30.23 -17.65
N THR A 92 16.18 -30.63 -17.95
CA THR A 92 17.13 -31.09 -16.94
C THR A 92 17.58 -29.89 -16.12
N PHE A 93 17.12 -29.79 -14.88
CA PHE A 93 17.62 -28.80 -13.93
C PHE A 93 19.00 -29.26 -13.46
N LYS A 94 20.06 -28.52 -13.83
CA LYS A 94 21.38 -28.71 -13.22
C LYS A 94 21.46 -27.86 -11.97
N ILE A 95 21.49 -28.52 -10.82
CA ILE A 95 21.88 -27.91 -9.56
C ILE A 95 23.41 -27.99 -9.51
N SER A 96 24.08 -26.85 -9.58
CA SER A 96 25.52 -26.78 -9.31
C SER A 96 25.72 -26.66 -7.80
N THR A 97 26.34 -27.68 -7.21
CA THR A 97 26.90 -27.68 -5.85
C THR A 97 28.31 -27.12 -5.85
#